data_AF-A0A326GRD2-F1
#
_entry.id   AF-A0A326GRD2-F1
#
_cell.length_a   1.000
_cell.length_b   1.000
_cell.length_c   1.000
_cell.angle_alpha   90.00
_cell.angle_beta   90.00
_cell.angle_gamma   90.00
#
_symmetry.space_group_name_H-M   'P 1'
#
loop_
_entity.id
_entity.type
_entity.pdbx_description
1 polymer ?
#
loop_
_entity_poly.entity_id
_entity_poly.type
_entity_poly.pdbx_seq_one_letter_code
_entity_poly.pdbx_strand_id
1 'polypeptide(L)'
;MRVPHRHVVADHLNGVKDPARWVLIGIEAADDLGMVRTGMTYDKDYGTSAGFFEKPQRLQFFEGPNEPAVADHLEMSPRYLDFQFQPLRLTFRRADGRVIHKYPDVGIEYDDHSVRFGEIKSDDAWFQAAGIRRPLERIDMAMSASGMDTLLRIKGTVFRRDEVQKAHGIAMEARLTTFDPSTDGGRARAAVMAAGGRARYADVVAALGGHRAHAVDKLYAMLMRRVVDFDLSSEPTADTLVTAPRPASAFALRELLARFQRKVA
;
A
#
# COMPACT_ATOMS: atom_id res chain seq x y z
N MET A 1 -26.59 30.07 -14.90
CA MET A 1 -26.48 28.63 -14.56
C MET A 1 -26.30 28.54 -13.06
N ARG A 2 -27.25 27.95 -12.33
CA ARG A 2 -27.37 28.06 -10.86
C ARG A 2 -26.31 27.21 -10.15
N VAL A 3 -25.53 27.85 -9.29
CA VAL A 3 -24.71 27.20 -8.26
C VAL A 3 -25.65 26.69 -7.16
N PRO A 4 -25.66 25.40 -6.80
CA PRO A 4 -26.37 24.97 -5.60
C PRO A 4 -25.51 25.26 -4.36
N HIS A 5 -26.17 25.89 -3.40
CA HIS A 5 -25.65 26.31 -2.10
C HIS A 5 -25.31 25.15 -1.15
N ARG A 6 -24.32 25.40 -0.29
CA ARG A 6 -24.19 25.00 1.12
C ARG A 6 -24.50 23.55 1.48
N HIS A 7 -23.46 22.76 1.73
CA HIS A 7 -23.50 21.83 2.87
C HIS A 7 -22.96 22.54 4.11
N VAL A 8 -23.91 22.95 4.95
CA VAL A 8 -23.69 23.26 6.36
C VAL A 8 -23.05 22.03 6.99
N VAL A 9 -21.84 22.17 7.53
CA VAL A 9 -21.31 21.24 8.54
C VAL A 9 -22.26 21.38 9.73
N ALA A 10 -23.23 20.48 9.80
CA ALA A 10 -24.15 20.43 10.91
C ALA A 10 -23.39 19.91 12.13
N ASP A 11 -22.84 20.84 12.91
CA ASP A 11 -22.48 20.68 14.32
C ASP A 11 -23.74 20.42 15.16
N HIS A 12 -24.43 19.30 14.92
CA HIS A 12 -25.54 18.85 15.76
C HIS A 12 -25.60 17.32 15.78
N LEU A 13 -24.70 16.71 16.57
CA LEU A 13 -25.03 15.52 17.35
C LEU A 13 -24.39 15.64 18.74
N ASN A 14 -24.91 16.59 19.51
CA ASN A 14 -24.91 16.46 20.97
C ASN A 14 -25.65 15.16 21.34
N GLY A 15 -25.01 14.30 22.13
CA GLY A 15 -25.73 13.38 23.03
C GLY A 15 -26.04 11.96 22.55
N VAL A 16 -25.19 11.29 21.75
CA VAL A 16 -25.36 9.85 21.49
C VAL A 16 -24.46 9.04 22.45
N LYS A 17 -25.12 8.42 23.43
CA LYS A 17 -24.65 7.39 24.37
C LYS A 17 -23.35 6.70 23.92
N ASP A 18 -22.32 6.67 24.78
CA ASP A 18 -21.23 5.69 24.66
C ASP A 18 -21.45 4.50 25.62
N PRO A 19 -22.13 3.42 25.18
CA PRO A 19 -22.22 2.17 25.94
C PRO A 19 -21.40 1.03 25.30
N ALA A 20 -20.51 1.31 24.34
CA ALA A 20 -20.18 0.32 23.32
C ALA A 20 -18.85 -0.42 23.56
N ARG A 21 -18.84 -1.42 24.43
CA ARG A 21 -17.81 -2.48 24.40
C ARG A 21 -17.95 -3.23 23.06
N TRP A 22 -16.93 -3.13 22.19
CA TRP A 22 -16.79 -4.00 21.03
C TRP A 22 -15.92 -5.18 21.45
N VAL A 23 -16.45 -6.39 21.31
CA VAL A 23 -15.69 -7.61 21.56
C VAL A 23 -15.36 -8.22 20.22
N LEU A 24 -14.07 -8.39 19.92
CA LEU A 24 -13.65 -9.14 18.75
C LEU A 24 -14.09 -10.60 18.93
N ILE A 25 -14.84 -11.12 17.95
CA ILE A 25 -15.37 -12.48 17.97
C ILE A 25 -14.93 -13.32 16.76
N GLY A 26 -14.18 -12.72 15.83
CA GLY A 26 -13.60 -13.44 14.70
C GLY A 26 -12.66 -12.57 13.88
N ILE A 27 -11.64 -13.21 13.31
CA ILE A 27 -10.74 -12.68 12.30
C ILE A 27 -10.76 -13.65 11.14
N GLU A 28 -10.88 -13.14 9.94
CA GLU A 28 -10.87 -13.95 8.73
C GLU A 28 -10.03 -13.28 7.63
N ALA A 29 -9.19 -14.07 6.97
CA ALA A 29 -8.53 -13.69 5.72
C ALA A 29 -9.22 -14.37 4.52
N ALA A 30 -8.97 -13.90 3.31
CA ALA A 30 -9.55 -14.49 2.12
C ALA A 30 -8.86 -15.83 1.82
N ASP A 31 -9.64 -16.82 1.39
CA ASP A 31 -9.15 -18.17 1.15
C ASP A 31 -8.16 -18.25 -0.04
N ASP A 32 -8.23 -17.29 -0.97
CA ASP A 32 -7.34 -17.16 -2.13
C ASP A 32 -6.14 -16.22 -1.89
N LEU A 33 -5.95 -15.74 -0.66
CA LEU A 33 -5.06 -14.60 -0.35
C LEU A 33 -5.39 -13.36 -1.22
N GLY A 34 -6.63 -13.27 -1.69
CA GLY A 34 -7.23 -12.14 -2.37
C GLY A 34 -7.99 -11.24 -1.40
N MET A 35 -8.94 -10.46 -1.91
CA MET A 35 -9.64 -9.48 -1.07
C MET A 35 -10.78 -10.11 -0.25
N VAL A 36 -10.85 -9.89 1.07
CA VAL A 36 -11.91 -10.49 1.93
C VAL A 36 -13.29 -9.88 1.67
N ARG A 37 -13.31 -8.70 1.06
CA ARG A 37 -14.54 -7.96 0.76
C ARG A 37 -14.50 -7.50 -0.69
N THR A 38 -15.29 -8.07 -1.58
CA THR A 38 -15.57 -7.47 -2.90
C THR A 38 -16.67 -6.41 -2.77
N GLY A 39 -16.40 -5.35 -2.01
CA GLY A 39 -17.32 -4.26 -1.72
C GLY A 39 -17.40 -3.22 -2.84
N MET A 40 -17.26 -3.64 -4.10
CA MET A 40 -17.57 -2.82 -5.26
C MET A 40 -19.10 -2.67 -5.38
N THR A 41 -19.69 -1.96 -4.42
CA THR A 41 -21.14 -1.77 -4.38
C THR A 41 -21.61 -0.72 -5.37
N TYR A 42 -20.71 -0.03 -6.09
CA TYR A 42 -20.96 1.07 -7.03
C TYR A 42 -21.78 2.27 -6.48
N ASP A 43 -22.32 2.16 -5.26
CA ASP A 43 -23.14 3.15 -4.55
C ASP A 43 -22.32 4.21 -3.78
N LYS A 44 -21.06 4.44 -4.18
CA LYS A 44 -20.20 5.44 -3.55
C LYS A 44 -20.00 6.61 -4.51
N ASP A 45 -19.91 7.83 -3.96
CA ASP A 45 -19.63 9.06 -4.73
C ASP A 45 -18.22 9.11 -5.36
N TYR A 46 -17.43 8.05 -5.19
CA TYR A 46 -16.08 7.90 -5.71
C TYR A 46 -15.91 6.52 -6.35
N GLY A 47 -15.12 6.50 -7.44
CA GLY A 47 -14.89 5.29 -8.22
C GLY A 47 -14.15 4.22 -7.44
N THR A 48 -14.48 2.95 -7.73
CA THR A 48 -13.68 1.79 -7.34
C THR A 48 -12.76 1.40 -8.49
N SER A 49 -11.61 0.80 -8.20
CA SER A 49 -10.65 0.41 -9.22
C SER A 49 -9.94 -0.90 -8.88
N ALA A 50 -9.27 -1.50 -9.85
CA ALA A 50 -8.43 -2.67 -9.66
C ALA A 50 -7.16 -2.56 -10.49
N GLY A 51 -6.07 -3.14 -10.01
CA GLY A 51 -4.78 -3.15 -10.71
C GLY A 51 -3.96 -4.39 -10.38
N PHE A 52 -3.22 -4.90 -11.36
CA PHE A 52 -2.20 -5.93 -11.13
C PHE A 52 -0.87 -5.28 -10.74
N PHE A 53 -0.23 -5.85 -9.72
CA PHE A 53 1.05 -5.39 -9.18
C PHE A 53 2.05 -6.54 -9.14
N GLU A 54 3.31 -6.26 -9.51
CA GLU A 54 4.39 -7.24 -9.66
C GLU A 54 4.90 -7.72 -8.30
N LYS A 55 5.02 -6.88 -7.27
CA LYS A 55 5.47 -7.37 -5.96
C LYS A 55 4.52 -8.39 -5.33
N PRO A 56 3.21 -8.11 -5.23
CA PRO A 56 2.28 -9.07 -4.66
C PRO A 56 1.88 -10.17 -5.66
N GLN A 57 2.21 -10.05 -6.95
CA GLN A 57 1.85 -11.00 -8.02
C GLN A 57 0.33 -11.33 -8.02
N ARG A 58 -0.51 -10.32 -7.78
CA ARG A 58 -1.97 -10.48 -7.73
C ARG A 58 -2.70 -9.17 -8.02
N LEU A 59 -3.98 -9.31 -8.38
CA LEU A 59 -4.89 -8.18 -8.48
C LEU A 59 -5.15 -7.59 -7.09
N GLN A 60 -5.10 -6.27 -7.03
CA GLN A 60 -5.48 -5.47 -5.89
C GLN A 60 -6.74 -4.69 -6.28
N PHE A 61 -7.61 -4.48 -5.31
CA PHE A 61 -8.86 -3.77 -5.51
C PHE A 61 -8.96 -2.63 -4.52
N PHE A 62 -9.47 -1.50 -5.00
CA PHE A 62 -9.44 -0.24 -4.29
C PHE A 62 -10.84 0.34 -4.19
N GLU A 63 -11.19 0.77 -2.98
CA GLU A 63 -12.49 1.34 -2.68
C GLU A 63 -12.49 2.86 -2.61
N GLY A 64 -11.34 3.52 -2.59
CA GLY A 64 -11.22 4.98 -2.51
C GLY A 64 -10.05 5.57 -3.29
N PRO A 65 -10.07 6.88 -3.58
CA PRO A 65 -9.11 7.53 -4.49
C PRO A 65 -7.68 7.62 -3.96
N ASN A 66 -7.48 7.39 -2.65
CA ASN A 66 -6.16 7.43 -2.03
C ASN A 66 -5.44 6.07 -2.08
N GLU A 67 -6.20 4.98 -2.18
CA GLU A 67 -5.66 3.62 -2.13
C GLU A 67 -4.79 3.27 -3.35
N PRO A 68 -5.15 3.63 -4.60
CA PRO A 68 -4.27 3.40 -5.74
C PRO A 68 -2.93 4.10 -5.61
N ALA A 69 -2.91 5.36 -5.14
CA ALA A 69 -1.67 6.11 -4.95
C ALA A 69 -0.77 5.49 -3.87
N VAL A 70 -1.37 4.93 -2.82
CA VAL A 70 -0.63 4.14 -1.82
C VAL A 70 -0.10 2.85 -2.44
N ALA A 71 -0.90 2.12 -3.21
CA ALA A 71 -0.48 0.88 -3.87
C ALA A 71 0.70 1.09 -4.81
N ASP A 72 0.67 2.15 -5.64
CA ASP A 72 1.78 2.53 -6.52
C ASP A 72 3.06 2.80 -5.70
N HIS A 73 2.94 3.51 -4.58
CA HIS A 73 4.09 3.73 -3.69
C HIS A 73 4.67 2.42 -3.12
N LEU A 74 3.79 1.51 -2.67
CA LEU A 74 4.20 0.20 -2.14
C LEU A 74 4.91 -0.63 -3.22
N GLU A 75 4.40 -0.56 -4.45
CA GLU A 75 4.99 -1.22 -5.63
C GLU A 75 6.36 -0.66 -6.01
N MET A 76 6.59 0.64 -5.81
CA MET A 76 7.84 1.29 -6.18
C MET A 76 8.92 1.19 -5.10
N SER A 77 8.56 1.20 -3.82
CA SER A 77 9.59 1.24 -2.76
C SER A 77 10.11 -0.16 -2.42
N PRO A 78 11.41 -0.44 -2.55
CA PRO A 78 11.96 -1.78 -2.31
C PRO A 78 12.00 -2.18 -0.83
N ARG A 79 11.58 -1.29 0.07
CA ARG A 79 11.31 -1.58 1.47
C ARG A 79 10.12 -2.52 1.67
N TYR A 80 9.23 -2.63 0.68
CA TYR A 80 8.07 -3.50 0.73
C TYR A 80 8.29 -4.73 -0.14
N LEU A 81 7.95 -5.90 0.38
CA LEU A 81 8.04 -7.18 -0.31
C LEU A 81 6.70 -7.64 -0.86
N ASP A 82 5.63 -7.42 -0.10
CA ASP A 82 4.28 -7.84 -0.43
C ASP A 82 3.28 -6.84 0.18
N PHE A 83 2.11 -6.74 -0.41
CA PHE A 83 0.98 -6.00 0.16
C PHE A 83 -0.36 -6.54 -0.34
N GLN A 84 -1.40 -6.34 0.46
CA GLN A 84 -2.74 -6.78 0.14
C GLN A 84 -3.76 -5.79 0.67
N PHE A 85 -4.63 -5.31 -0.21
CA PHE A 85 -5.73 -4.44 0.18
C PHE A 85 -6.91 -5.24 0.74
N GLN A 86 -7.53 -4.69 1.78
CA GLN A 86 -8.61 -5.28 2.56
C GLN A 86 -8.34 -6.77 2.92
N PRO A 87 -7.18 -7.07 3.58
CA PRO A 87 -6.68 -8.44 3.73
C PRO A 87 -7.39 -9.23 4.84
N LEU A 88 -8.10 -8.55 5.74
CA LEU A 88 -8.77 -9.15 6.89
C LEU A 88 -10.18 -8.63 7.06
N ARG A 89 -11.08 -9.50 7.51
CA ARG A 89 -12.38 -9.17 8.10
C ARG A 89 -12.32 -9.39 9.61
N LEU A 90 -12.38 -8.29 10.35
CA LEU A 90 -12.52 -8.27 11.79
C LEU A 90 -14.01 -8.21 12.15
N THR A 91 -14.50 -9.21 12.86
CA THR A 91 -15.91 -9.31 13.27
C THR A 91 -16.02 -8.98 14.75
N PHE A 92 -16.82 -7.96 15.06
CA PHE A 92 -17.05 -7.52 16.44
C PHE A 92 -18.52 -7.69 16.83
N ARG A 93 -18.74 -8.05 18.09
CA ARG A 93 -20.04 -7.99 18.74
C ARG A 93 -20.10 -6.76 19.64
N ARG A 94 -21.12 -5.93 19.42
CA ARG A 94 -21.43 -4.75 20.24
C ARG A 94 -22.22 -5.16 21.50
N ALA A 95 -22.23 -4.29 22.50
CA ALA A 95 -23.00 -4.47 23.74
C ALA A 95 -24.52 -4.61 23.51
N ASP A 96 -25.06 -4.03 22.42
CA ASP A 96 -26.46 -4.16 21.99
C ASP A 96 -26.74 -5.45 21.19
N GLY A 97 -25.78 -6.38 21.15
CA GLY A 97 -25.90 -7.66 20.43
C GLY A 97 -25.64 -7.55 18.93
N ARG A 98 -25.52 -6.34 18.36
CA ARG A 98 -25.28 -6.17 16.91
C ARG A 98 -23.88 -6.63 16.52
N VAL A 99 -23.79 -7.30 15.38
CA VAL A 99 -22.52 -7.67 14.75
C VAL A 99 -22.11 -6.56 13.79
N ILE A 100 -20.83 -6.19 13.82
CA ILE A 100 -20.23 -5.25 12.88
C ILE A 100 -18.96 -5.88 12.31
N HIS A 101 -18.68 -5.55 11.04
CA HIS A 101 -17.45 -5.97 10.38
C HIS A 101 -16.58 -4.75 10.08
N LYS A 102 -15.28 -4.90 10.28
CA LYS A 102 -14.25 -3.92 9.96
C LYS A 102 -13.16 -4.57 9.16
N TYR A 103 -12.56 -3.81 8.28
CA TYR A 103 -11.59 -4.29 7.31
C TYR A 103 -10.45 -3.27 7.31
N PRO A 104 -9.26 -3.63 7.79
CA PRO A 104 -8.08 -2.79 7.60
C PRO A 104 -7.86 -2.56 6.11
N ASP A 105 -7.48 -1.34 5.72
CA ASP A 105 -7.37 -1.01 4.29
C ASP A 105 -6.25 -1.78 3.58
N VAL A 106 -5.14 -2.05 4.26
CA VAL A 106 -3.99 -2.75 3.68
C VAL A 106 -3.21 -3.57 4.72
N GLY A 107 -2.62 -4.69 4.28
CA GLY A 107 -1.56 -5.41 4.98
C GLY A 107 -0.27 -5.31 4.18
N ILE A 108 0.86 -5.07 4.85
CA ILE A 108 2.15 -4.77 4.22
C ILE A 108 3.23 -5.66 4.84
N GLU A 109 4.02 -6.32 4.01
CA GLU A 109 5.27 -6.98 4.39
C GLU A 109 6.46 -6.08 4.06
N TYR A 110 7.28 -5.81 5.06
CA TYR A 110 8.52 -5.06 4.91
C TYR A 110 9.69 -5.99 4.56
N ASP A 111 10.81 -5.41 4.11
CA ASP A 111 11.98 -6.18 3.74
C ASP A 111 12.57 -7.01 4.90
N ASP A 112 12.32 -6.61 6.16
CA ASP A 112 12.69 -7.31 7.39
C ASP A 112 11.68 -8.39 7.81
N HIS A 113 10.70 -8.68 6.94
CA HIS A 113 9.59 -9.62 7.16
C HIS A 113 8.65 -9.24 8.29
N SER A 114 8.76 -8.02 8.83
CA SER A 114 7.70 -7.49 9.68
C SER A 114 6.44 -7.28 8.86
N VAL A 115 5.28 -7.59 9.45
CA VAL A 115 3.98 -7.42 8.83
C VAL A 115 3.19 -6.40 9.63
N ARG A 116 2.67 -5.39 8.95
CA ARG A 116 1.83 -4.35 9.55
C ARG A 116 0.56 -4.19 8.75
N PHE A 117 -0.52 -3.85 9.44
CA PHE A 117 -1.78 -3.49 8.81
C PHE A 117 -1.99 -1.99 8.91
N GLY A 118 -2.67 -1.40 7.95
CA GLY A 118 -2.87 0.04 7.85
C GLY A 118 -4.30 0.42 7.54
N GLU A 119 -4.67 1.59 8.03
CA GLU A 119 -5.84 2.34 7.59
C GLU A 119 -5.37 3.54 6.76
N ILE A 120 -5.98 3.77 5.61
CA ILE A 120 -5.68 4.85 4.69
C ILE A 120 -6.78 5.91 4.80
N LYS A 121 -6.39 7.15 5.09
CA LYS A 121 -7.26 8.32 5.05
C LYS A 121 -6.53 9.47 4.37
N SER A 122 -7.26 10.51 3.97
CA SER A 122 -6.64 11.62 3.22
C SER A 122 -5.52 12.28 4.01
N ASP A 123 -5.76 12.60 5.28
CA ASP A 123 -4.86 13.37 6.14
C ASP A 123 -5.10 13.06 7.63
N ASP A 124 -4.38 13.76 8.52
CA ASP A 124 -4.50 13.60 9.96
C ASP A 124 -5.86 14.02 10.52
N ALA A 125 -6.52 15.03 9.93
CA ALA A 125 -7.79 15.53 10.44
C ALA A 125 -8.86 14.42 10.39
N TRP A 126 -8.83 13.59 9.35
CA TRP A 126 -9.66 12.39 9.27
C TRP A 126 -9.41 11.39 10.39
N PHE A 127 -8.15 11.16 10.77
CA PHE A 127 -7.81 10.27 11.88
C PHE A 127 -8.21 10.84 13.24
N GLN A 128 -8.29 12.16 13.39
CA GLN A 128 -8.72 12.82 14.62
C GLN A 128 -10.24 12.95 14.76
N ALA A 129 -10.99 12.85 13.66
CA ALA A 129 -12.45 12.90 13.68
C ALA A 129 -13.03 11.81 14.58
N ALA A 130 -13.90 12.18 15.53
CA ALA A 130 -14.39 11.25 16.56
C ALA A 130 -15.09 10.00 15.99
N GLY A 131 -15.78 10.14 14.84
CA GLY A 131 -16.44 9.03 14.14
C GLY A 131 -15.48 8.02 13.51
N ILE A 132 -14.20 8.38 13.35
CA ILE A 132 -13.13 7.54 12.80
C ILE A 132 -12.20 7.07 13.91
N ARG A 133 -11.70 7.99 14.73
CA ARG A 133 -10.74 7.71 15.81
C ARG A 133 -11.22 6.61 16.76
N ARG A 134 -12.44 6.71 17.28
CA ARG A 134 -12.96 5.75 18.28
C ARG A 134 -13.07 4.32 17.72
N PRO A 135 -13.65 4.08 16.53
CA PRO A 135 -13.57 2.77 15.89
C PRO A 135 -12.15 2.25 15.70
N LEU A 136 -11.22 3.11 15.28
CA LEU A 136 -9.83 2.73 15.03
C LEU A 136 -9.09 2.33 16.31
N GLU A 137 -9.30 3.03 17.43
CA GLU A 137 -8.77 2.64 18.75
C GLU A 137 -9.26 1.25 19.17
N ARG A 138 -10.52 0.92 18.89
CA ARG A 138 -11.08 -0.41 19.19
C ARG A 138 -10.49 -1.50 18.31
N ILE A 139 -10.19 -1.18 17.05
CA ILE A 139 -9.49 -2.09 16.14
C ILE A 139 -8.05 -2.30 16.62
N ASP A 140 -7.33 -1.24 17.01
CA ASP A 140 -5.97 -1.35 17.53
C ASP A 140 -5.90 -2.26 18.76
N MET A 141 -6.81 -2.08 19.73
CA MET A 141 -6.88 -2.96 20.91
C MET A 141 -7.11 -4.43 20.52
N ALA A 142 -7.96 -4.68 19.53
CA ALA A 142 -8.30 -6.02 19.06
C ALA A 142 -7.15 -6.68 18.28
N MET A 143 -6.44 -5.91 17.46
CA MET A 143 -5.22 -6.30 16.77
C MET A 143 -4.15 -6.73 17.78
N SER A 144 -3.88 -5.89 18.77
CA SER A 144 -2.90 -6.17 19.84
C SER A 144 -3.27 -7.38 20.67
N ALA A 145 -4.55 -7.55 21.03
CA ALA A 145 -5.02 -8.74 21.73
C ALA A 145 -4.86 -10.03 20.90
N SER A 146 -4.73 -9.91 19.58
CA SER A 146 -4.54 -11.01 18.63
C SER A 146 -3.07 -11.22 18.25
N GLY A 147 -2.14 -10.56 18.95
CA GLY A 147 -0.70 -10.67 18.70
C GLY A 147 -0.20 -9.89 17.49
N MET A 148 -0.97 -8.90 17.01
CA MET A 148 -0.60 -8.02 15.89
C MET A 148 -0.38 -6.58 16.36
N ASP A 149 0.43 -5.82 15.63
CA ASP A 149 0.61 -4.40 15.93
C ASP A 149 -0.65 -3.57 15.67
N THR A 150 -0.71 -2.40 16.30
CA THR A 150 -1.74 -1.38 16.03
C THR A 150 -1.69 -0.92 14.57
N LEU A 151 -2.83 -0.47 14.03
CA LEU A 151 -2.89 -0.06 12.64
C LEU A 151 -1.97 1.13 12.35
N LEU A 152 -1.23 1.04 11.24
CA LEU A 152 -0.56 2.17 10.62
C LEU A 152 -1.62 3.20 10.19
N ARG A 153 -1.33 4.49 10.43
CA ARG A 153 -2.15 5.60 9.95
C ARG A 153 -1.50 6.15 8.68
N ILE A 154 -2.03 5.78 7.53
CA ILE A 154 -1.45 6.12 6.23
C ILE A 154 -2.19 7.34 5.66
N LYS A 155 -1.44 8.41 5.39
CA LYS A 155 -1.98 9.67 4.85
C LYS A 155 -1.88 9.66 3.33
N GLY A 156 -2.99 9.42 2.66
CA GLY A 156 -3.07 9.29 1.21
C GLY A 156 -2.61 10.53 0.44
N THR A 157 -2.81 11.73 0.99
CA THR A 157 -2.42 13.00 0.36
C THR A 157 -0.93 13.11 0.08
N VAL A 158 -0.07 12.46 0.89
CA VAL A 158 1.39 12.47 0.70
C VAL A 158 1.78 11.88 -0.66
N PHE A 159 1.05 10.87 -1.12
CA PHE A 159 1.27 10.16 -2.38
C PHE A 159 0.52 10.79 -3.57
N ARG A 160 -0.26 11.85 -3.30
CA ARG A 160 -1.07 12.55 -4.31
C ARG A 160 -0.56 13.96 -4.62
N ARG A 161 0.65 14.29 -4.17
CA ARG A 161 1.35 15.52 -4.59
C ARG A 161 1.76 15.40 -6.05
N ASP A 162 1.62 16.48 -6.81
CA ASP A 162 1.81 16.49 -8.25
C ASP A 162 3.19 15.92 -8.66
N GLU A 163 4.26 16.32 -7.97
CA GLU A 163 5.61 15.81 -8.26
C GLU A 163 5.74 14.30 -8.07
N VAL A 164 5.10 13.76 -7.03
CA VAL A 164 5.11 12.32 -6.71
C VAL A 164 4.27 11.57 -7.74
N GLN A 165 3.05 12.07 -8.05
CA GLN A 165 2.17 11.44 -9.02
C GLN A 165 2.81 11.36 -10.42
N LYS A 166 3.52 12.42 -10.83
CA LYS A 166 4.24 12.42 -12.10
C LYS A 166 5.35 11.35 -12.12
N ALA A 167 6.18 11.32 -11.07
CA ALA A 167 7.28 10.37 -10.97
C ALA A 167 6.78 8.91 -10.90
N HIS A 168 5.72 8.68 -10.12
CA HIS A 168 5.05 7.39 -10.00
C HIS A 168 4.40 6.97 -11.32
N GLY A 169 3.77 7.88 -12.05
CA GLY A 169 3.16 7.62 -13.35
C GLY A 169 4.16 7.09 -14.36
N ILE A 170 5.32 7.75 -14.50
CA ILE A 170 6.42 7.30 -15.36
C ILE A 170 6.88 5.89 -14.97
N ALA A 171 7.06 5.65 -13.66
CA ALA A 171 7.50 4.37 -13.16
C ALA A 171 6.47 3.26 -13.43
N MET A 172 5.18 3.53 -13.23
CA MET A 172 4.10 2.60 -13.55
C MET A 172 4.00 2.29 -15.03
N GLU A 173 4.16 3.28 -15.92
CA GLU A 173 4.18 3.05 -17.37
C GLU A 173 5.32 2.10 -17.78
N ALA A 174 6.50 2.27 -17.17
CA ALA A 174 7.67 1.46 -17.45
C ALA A 174 7.66 0.06 -16.80
N ARG A 175 6.75 -0.24 -15.85
CA ARG A 175 6.80 -1.45 -15.00
C ARG A 175 6.84 -2.78 -15.77
N LEU A 176 6.19 -2.83 -16.94
CA LEU A 176 6.13 -4.02 -17.79
C LEU A 176 7.31 -4.14 -18.75
N THR A 177 8.25 -3.18 -18.72
CA THR A 177 9.47 -3.26 -19.52
C THR A 177 10.25 -4.51 -19.14
N THR A 178 10.58 -5.30 -20.15
CA THR A 178 11.36 -6.52 -19.99
C THR A 178 12.84 -6.17 -19.91
N PHE A 179 13.56 -6.89 -19.07
CA PHE A 179 15.01 -6.83 -18.98
C PHE A 179 15.54 -8.22 -18.62
N ASP A 180 16.77 -8.51 -19.01
CA ASP A 180 17.43 -9.75 -18.62
C ASP A 180 18.01 -9.59 -17.20
N PRO A 181 17.55 -10.36 -16.19
CA PRO A 181 18.01 -10.18 -14.82
C PRO A 181 19.51 -10.46 -14.64
N SER A 182 20.09 -11.37 -15.43
CA SER A 182 21.50 -11.75 -15.36
C SER A 182 22.40 -10.69 -15.98
N THR A 183 22.01 -10.16 -17.15
CA THR A 183 22.81 -9.22 -17.93
C THR A 183 22.51 -7.79 -17.54
N ASP A 184 21.26 -7.33 -17.70
CA ASP A 184 20.88 -5.95 -17.41
C ASP A 184 20.91 -5.70 -15.89
N GLY A 185 20.32 -6.61 -15.11
CA GLY A 185 20.35 -6.53 -13.65
C GLY A 185 21.77 -6.62 -13.08
N GLY A 186 22.61 -7.48 -13.67
CA GLY A 186 24.03 -7.57 -13.35
C GLY A 186 24.79 -6.27 -13.61
N ARG A 187 24.56 -5.63 -14.77
CA ARG A 187 25.17 -4.33 -15.11
C ARG A 187 24.77 -3.22 -14.15
N ALA A 188 23.47 -3.10 -13.83
CA ALA A 188 23.00 -2.09 -12.89
C ALA A 188 23.64 -2.27 -11.50
N ARG A 189 23.66 -3.50 -10.98
CA ARG A 189 24.30 -3.81 -9.70
C ARG A 189 25.80 -3.59 -9.72
N ALA A 190 26.49 -3.96 -10.80
CA ALA A 190 27.92 -3.71 -10.95
C ALA A 190 28.24 -2.21 -10.92
N ALA A 191 27.44 -1.37 -11.58
CA ALA A 191 27.59 0.08 -11.54
C ALA A 191 27.42 0.65 -10.11
N VAL A 192 26.40 0.20 -9.38
CA VAL A 192 26.17 0.57 -7.98
C VAL A 192 27.35 0.15 -7.09
N MET A 193 27.83 -1.08 -7.24
CA MET A 193 28.95 -1.62 -6.45
C MET A 193 30.27 -0.89 -6.77
N ALA A 194 30.56 -0.61 -8.04
CA ALA A 194 31.75 0.13 -8.45
C ALA A 194 31.77 1.57 -7.87
N ALA A 195 30.60 2.15 -7.63
CA ALA A 195 30.44 3.46 -6.98
C ALA A 195 30.38 3.39 -5.44
N GLY A 196 30.80 2.28 -4.81
CA GLY A 196 30.80 2.14 -3.35
C GLY A 196 29.41 1.93 -2.74
N GLY A 197 28.46 1.39 -3.52
CA GLY A 197 27.09 1.08 -3.08
C GLY A 197 26.07 2.18 -3.38
N ARG A 198 26.49 3.32 -3.94
CA ARG A 198 25.63 4.45 -4.32
C ARG A 198 26.10 5.05 -5.64
N ALA A 199 25.46 4.69 -6.75
CA ALA A 199 25.76 5.25 -8.07
C ALA A 199 24.80 6.39 -8.43
N ARG A 200 25.21 7.29 -9.32
CA ARG A 200 24.29 8.28 -9.88
C ARG A 200 23.39 7.62 -10.93
N TYR A 201 22.15 8.09 -11.02
CA TYR A 201 21.15 7.59 -11.95
C TYR A 201 21.66 7.59 -13.39
N ALA A 202 22.33 8.67 -13.83
CA ALA A 202 22.90 8.75 -15.18
C ALA A 202 23.96 7.67 -15.44
N ASP A 203 24.79 7.34 -14.45
CA ASP A 203 25.85 6.34 -14.58
C ASP A 203 25.26 4.93 -14.69
N VAL A 204 24.19 4.63 -13.95
CA VAL A 204 23.46 3.34 -14.07
C VAL A 204 22.75 3.22 -15.41
N VAL A 205 22.07 4.28 -15.87
CA VAL A 205 21.44 4.32 -17.20
C VAL A 205 22.48 4.09 -18.31
N ALA A 206 23.67 4.71 -18.19
CA ALA A 206 24.76 4.50 -19.14
C ALA A 206 25.28 3.05 -19.12
N ALA A 207 25.38 2.45 -17.93
CA ALA A 207 25.85 1.07 -17.77
C ALA A 207 24.90 0.02 -18.37
N LEU A 208 23.58 0.30 -18.40
CA LEU A 208 22.60 -0.56 -19.09
C LEU A 208 22.82 -0.57 -20.61
N GLY A 209 23.31 0.53 -21.16
CA GLY A 209 23.63 0.69 -22.57
C GLY A 209 22.40 0.80 -23.48
N GLY A 210 22.63 0.85 -24.80
CA GLY A 210 21.56 0.97 -25.80
C GLY A 210 20.94 2.37 -25.86
N HIS A 211 19.69 2.45 -26.33
CA HIS A 211 18.97 3.72 -26.42
C HIS A 211 18.58 4.22 -25.03
N ARG A 212 18.90 5.48 -24.72
CA ARG A 212 18.74 6.05 -23.37
C ARG A 212 17.33 5.88 -22.80
N ALA A 213 16.29 6.17 -23.59
CA ALA A 213 14.90 6.06 -23.12
C ALA A 213 14.57 4.62 -22.67
N HIS A 214 15.03 3.62 -23.41
CA HIS A 214 14.79 2.23 -23.05
C HIS A 214 15.59 1.79 -21.81
N ALA A 215 16.82 2.29 -21.65
CA ALA A 215 17.59 2.05 -20.43
C ALA A 215 16.94 2.67 -19.18
N VAL A 216 16.32 3.85 -19.33
CA VAL A 216 15.51 4.48 -18.28
C VAL A 216 14.30 3.60 -17.93
N ASP A 217 13.55 3.12 -18.91
CA ASP A 217 12.40 2.24 -18.69
C ASP A 217 12.79 0.93 -17.98
N LYS A 218 13.93 0.33 -18.39
CA LYS A 218 14.49 -0.84 -17.70
C LYS A 218 14.82 -0.53 -16.24
N LEU A 219 15.42 0.64 -15.96
CA LEU A 219 15.80 1.02 -14.61
C LEU A 219 14.57 1.21 -13.70
N TYR A 220 13.47 1.77 -14.22
CA TYR A 220 12.19 1.81 -13.52
C TYR A 220 11.58 0.42 -13.32
N ALA A 221 11.60 -0.45 -14.32
CA ALA A 221 11.12 -1.82 -14.15
C ALA A 221 11.96 -2.60 -13.13
N MET A 222 13.27 -2.34 -13.06
CA MET A 222 14.17 -2.89 -12.05
C MET A 222 13.84 -2.41 -10.64
N LEU A 223 13.36 -1.17 -10.46
CA LEU A 223 12.86 -0.67 -9.17
C LEU A 223 11.67 -1.51 -8.69
N MET A 224 10.69 -1.76 -9.55
CA MET A 224 9.49 -2.58 -9.23
C MET A 224 9.86 -4.00 -8.82
N ARG A 225 10.87 -4.58 -9.49
CA ARG A 225 11.38 -5.93 -9.23
C ARG A 225 12.45 -5.99 -8.12
N ARG A 226 12.64 -4.91 -7.36
CA ARG A 226 13.64 -4.80 -6.28
C ARG A 226 15.07 -5.18 -6.70
N VAL A 227 15.44 -4.85 -7.94
CA VAL A 227 16.81 -5.01 -8.43
C VAL A 227 17.67 -3.81 -8.01
N VAL A 228 17.07 -2.61 -8.00
CA VAL A 228 17.66 -1.34 -7.56
C VAL A 228 16.68 -0.56 -6.68
N ASP A 229 17.16 0.52 -6.07
CA ASP A 229 16.38 1.50 -5.29
C ASP A 229 16.79 2.93 -5.67
N PHE A 230 15.82 3.83 -5.77
CA PHE A 230 16.02 5.28 -5.87
C PHE A 230 14.74 6.03 -5.46
N ASP A 231 14.89 7.24 -4.93
CA ASP A 231 13.78 8.04 -4.42
C ASP A 231 12.88 8.56 -5.55
N LEU A 232 11.57 8.32 -5.42
CA LEU A 232 10.51 8.81 -6.31
C LEU A 232 9.62 9.86 -5.65
N SER A 233 10.14 10.56 -4.64
CA SER A 233 9.51 11.79 -4.13
C SER A 233 9.40 12.89 -5.20
N SER A 234 10.18 12.79 -6.28
CA SER A 234 10.14 13.61 -7.50
C SER A 234 10.74 12.84 -8.69
N GLU A 235 10.68 13.42 -9.89
CA GLU A 235 11.30 12.83 -11.08
C GLU A 235 12.84 12.72 -10.90
N PRO A 236 13.45 11.54 -11.11
CA PRO A 236 14.89 11.36 -10.99
C PRO A 236 15.69 12.30 -11.88
N THR A 237 16.70 12.92 -11.30
CA THR A 237 17.71 13.70 -12.03
C THR A 237 18.93 12.83 -12.35
N ALA A 238 19.87 13.35 -13.13
CA ALA A 238 21.13 12.66 -13.41
C ALA A 238 21.90 12.27 -12.14
N ASP A 239 21.78 13.08 -11.07
CA ASP A 239 22.48 12.91 -9.80
C ASP A 239 21.68 12.13 -8.74
N THR A 240 20.42 11.75 -9.03
CA THR A 240 19.63 10.92 -8.12
C THR A 240 20.41 9.64 -7.79
N LEU A 241 20.52 9.31 -6.52
CA LEU A 241 21.30 8.15 -6.09
C LEU A 241 20.50 6.86 -6.30
N VAL A 242 21.17 5.89 -6.91
CA VAL A 242 20.69 4.52 -7.10
C VAL A 242 21.49 3.60 -6.19
N THR A 243 20.79 2.75 -5.45
CA THR A 243 21.38 1.73 -4.57
C THR A 243 20.86 0.33 -4.90
N ALA A 244 21.47 -0.69 -4.31
CA ALA A 244 20.98 -2.05 -4.38
C ALA A 244 20.23 -2.38 -3.08
N PRO A 245 18.95 -2.76 -3.13
CA PRO A 245 18.20 -3.11 -1.93
C PRO A 245 18.72 -4.41 -1.33
N ARG A 246 18.46 -4.61 -0.03
CA ARG A 246 18.80 -5.87 0.65
C ARG A 246 18.05 -7.04 -0.01
N PRO A 247 18.73 -8.17 -0.29
CA PRO A 247 18.06 -9.39 -0.75
C PRO A 247 17.00 -9.84 0.24
N ALA A 248 15.77 -10.00 -0.24
CA ALA A 248 14.63 -10.46 0.54
C ALA A 248 13.51 -10.91 -0.43
N SER A 249 12.67 -11.85 0.00
CA SER A 249 11.56 -12.40 -0.78
C SER A 249 10.32 -12.48 0.09
N ALA A 250 9.15 -12.15 -0.48
CA ALA A 250 7.89 -12.16 0.25
C ALA A 250 7.51 -13.54 0.77
N PHE A 251 7.08 -13.63 2.02
CA PHE A 251 6.42 -14.83 2.57
C PHE A 251 5.58 -14.54 3.81
N ALA A 252 6.03 -13.61 4.67
CA ALA A 252 5.49 -13.44 6.01
C ALA A 252 4.04 -12.95 6.04
N LEU A 253 3.64 -12.04 5.13
CA LEU A 253 2.24 -11.61 5.06
C LEU A 253 1.33 -12.78 4.72
N ARG A 254 1.72 -13.61 3.76
CA ARG A 254 0.93 -14.78 3.33
C ARG A 254 0.82 -15.80 4.46
N GLU A 255 1.92 -16.10 5.14
CA GLU A 255 1.92 -16.98 6.31
C GLU A 255 1.03 -16.46 7.44
N LEU A 256 1.02 -15.14 7.68
CA LEU A 256 0.17 -14.54 8.68
C LEU A 256 -1.31 -14.66 8.30
N LEU A 257 -1.66 -14.32 7.05
CA LEU A 257 -3.05 -14.40 6.57
C LEU A 257 -3.57 -15.84 6.55
N ALA A 258 -2.73 -16.83 6.22
CA ALA A 258 -3.09 -18.24 6.25
C ALA A 258 -3.57 -18.73 7.63
N ARG A 259 -3.14 -18.10 8.73
CA ARG A 259 -3.62 -18.41 10.10
C ARG A 259 -5.10 -18.07 10.29
N PHE A 260 -5.64 -17.18 9.47
CA PHE A 260 -7.01 -16.68 9.56
C PHE A 260 -7.88 -17.11 8.38
N GLN A 261 -7.38 -17.97 7.48
CA GLN A 261 -8.21 -18.57 6.44
C GLN A 261 -9.21 -19.54 7.06
N ARG A 262 -10.41 -19.64 6.47
CA ARG A 262 -11.38 -20.63 6.94
C ARG A 262 -10.82 -22.01 6.62
N LYS A 263 -10.52 -22.80 7.66
CA LYS A 263 -10.28 -24.24 7.48
C LYS A 263 -11.60 -24.84 6.99
N VAL A 264 -11.66 -25.20 5.71
CA VAL A 264 -12.74 -26.04 5.20
C VAL A 264 -12.65 -27.36 5.97
N ALA A 265 -13.65 -27.60 6.82
CA ALA A 265 -13.81 -28.86 7.54
C ALA A 265 -14.44 -29.92 6.65
#